data_AF-A0A7Y0JKN1-F1
#
_entry.id   AF-A0A7Y0JKN1-F1
#
_cell.length_a   1.000
_cell.length_b   1.000
_cell.length_c   1.000
_cell.angle_alpha   90.00
_cell.angle_beta   90.00
_cell.angle_gamma   90.00
#
_symmetry.space_group_name_H-M   'P 1'
#
loop_
_entity.id
_entity.type
_entity.pdbx_description
1 polymer ?
#
loop_
_entity_poly.entity_id
_entity_poly.type
_entity_poly.pdbx_seq_one_letter_code
_entity_poly.pdbx_strand_id
1 'polypeptide(L)'
;MDRKWLEQWRASMRENLSRLAGERRFGQVAGVHEVAGAATEAELADLVATHGDDLPYDLLAFHQAIAEVRLPAVTHGYWIHRPPHTDPPHTLSDGRRVIVFGSDGNGGLFALTAGSGTPVLRLSDEEEAVVFTADLQEFLSFLERETAAFG
;
A
#
# COMPACT_ATOMS: atom_id res chain seq x y z
N MET A 1 -8.46 10.50 3.85
CA MET A 1 -7.57 10.91 2.75
C MET A 1 -8.40 11.45 1.58
N ASP A 2 -7.90 12.45 0.86
CA ASP A 2 -8.63 13.11 -0.24
C ASP A 2 -8.62 12.28 -1.55
N ARG A 3 -9.79 12.11 -2.18
CA ARG A 3 -9.93 11.26 -3.37
C ARG A 3 -9.24 11.85 -4.60
N LYS A 4 -9.32 13.17 -4.79
CA LYS A 4 -8.70 13.84 -5.93
C LYS A 4 -7.18 13.72 -5.85
N TRP A 5 -6.62 13.82 -4.65
CA TRP A 5 -5.20 13.59 -4.41
C TRP A 5 -4.80 12.14 -4.77
N LEU A 6 -5.57 11.13 -4.37
CA LEU A 6 -5.29 9.72 -4.73
C LEU A 6 -5.33 9.46 -6.24
N GLU A 7 -6.30 10.05 -6.94
CA GLU A 7 -6.41 9.97 -8.40
C GLU A 7 -5.19 10.62 -9.09
N GLN A 8 -4.72 11.75 -8.57
CA GLN A 8 -3.52 12.43 -9.07
C GLN A 8 -2.25 11.63 -8.81
N TRP A 9 -2.08 11.12 -7.58
CA TRP A 9 -0.96 10.26 -7.21
C TRP A 9 -0.89 9.02 -8.12
N ARG A 10 -2.04 8.37 -8.34
CA ARG A 10 -2.14 7.22 -9.24
C ARG A 10 -1.72 7.57 -10.67
N ALA A 11 -2.16 8.70 -11.19
CA ALA A 11 -1.80 9.14 -12.54
C ALA A 11 -0.27 9.38 -12.65
N SER A 12 0.31 10.10 -11.69
CA SER A 12 1.74 10.36 -11.60
C SER A 12 2.57 9.07 -11.53
N MET A 13 2.19 8.14 -10.67
CA MET A 13 2.84 6.82 -10.58
C MET A 13 2.82 6.07 -11.90
N ARG A 14 1.67 6.04 -12.60
CA ARG A 14 1.57 5.35 -13.89
C ARG A 14 2.41 6.01 -14.97
N GLU A 15 2.53 7.33 -14.95
CA GLU A 15 3.44 8.06 -15.85
C GLU A 15 4.91 7.71 -15.57
N ASN A 16 5.32 7.76 -14.30
CA ASN A 16 6.69 7.40 -13.89
C ASN A 16 7.04 5.96 -14.27
N LEU A 17 6.12 5.01 -14.03
CA LEU A 17 6.31 3.61 -14.42
C LEU A 17 6.36 3.42 -15.95
N SER A 18 5.59 4.20 -16.70
CA SER A 18 5.63 4.16 -18.17
C SER A 18 6.97 4.69 -18.72
N ARG A 19 7.51 5.74 -18.09
CA ARG A 19 8.85 6.29 -18.40
C ARG A 19 9.95 5.25 -18.16
N LEU A 20 9.93 4.62 -16.97
CA LEU A 20 10.83 3.53 -16.60
C LEU A 20 10.80 2.37 -17.59
N ALA A 21 9.61 1.95 -18.03
CA ALA A 21 9.45 0.89 -19.02
C ALA A 21 10.00 1.27 -20.40
N GLY A 22 9.93 2.55 -20.79
CA GLY A 22 10.50 3.06 -22.03
C GLY A 22 12.03 3.10 -22.05
N GLU A 23 12.65 3.38 -20.89
CA GLU A 23 14.10 3.47 -20.71
C GLU A 23 14.78 2.09 -20.61
N ARG A 24 14.12 1.11 -19.98
CA ARG A 24 14.64 -0.26 -19.82
C ARG A 24 14.44 -1.12 -21.07
N ARG A 25 15.23 -0.87 -22.11
CA ARG A 25 15.14 -1.60 -23.38
C ARG A 25 15.93 -2.91 -23.49
N PHE A 26 16.71 -3.35 -22.49
CA PHE A 26 17.46 -4.61 -22.60
C PHE A 26 17.56 -5.41 -21.28
N GLY A 27 16.92 -6.58 -21.24
CA GLY A 27 17.41 -7.75 -20.50
C GLY A 27 16.95 -7.98 -19.06
N GLN A 28 16.28 -7.05 -18.39
CA GLN A 28 15.76 -7.28 -17.03
C GLN A 28 14.24 -7.51 -17.06
N VAL A 29 13.83 -8.76 -16.86
CA VAL A 29 12.45 -9.10 -16.49
C VAL A 29 12.26 -8.75 -15.01
N ALA A 30 12.38 -7.46 -14.70
CA ALA A 30 11.83 -6.93 -13.46
C ALA A 30 10.31 -7.17 -13.51
N GLY A 31 9.74 -7.74 -12.45
CA GLY A 31 8.32 -8.10 -12.42
C GLY A 31 7.39 -6.96 -12.86
N VAL A 32 6.15 -7.29 -13.24
CA VAL A 32 5.20 -6.31 -13.74
C VAL A 32 4.89 -5.27 -12.65
N HIS A 33 5.25 -4.01 -12.93
CA HIS A 33 4.86 -2.88 -12.11
C HIS A 33 3.41 -2.48 -12.43
N GLU A 34 2.60 -2.27 -11.41
CA GLU A 34 1.18 -1.97 -11.57
C GLU A 34 0.67 -1.03 -10.48
N VAL A 35 -0.19 -0.08 -10.88
CA VAL A 35 -1.06 0.69 -9.99
C VAL A 35 -2.48 0.56 -10.52
N ALA A 36 -3.25 -0.33 -9.89
CA ALA A 36 -4.55 -0.77 -10.37
C ALA A 36 -5.63 0.31 -10.27
N GLY A 37 -6.78 0.04 -10.91
CA GLY A 37 -8.05 0.77 -10.74
C GLY A 37 -8.57 0.77 -9.33
N ALA A 38 -9.69 1.45 -9.08
CA ALA A 38 -10.43 1.28 -7.83
C ALA A 38 -10.76 -0.20 -7.59
N ALA A 39 -10.85 -0.59 -6.31
CA ALA A 39 -11.45 -1.86 -5.95
C ALA A 39 -12.94 -1.87 -6.36
N THR A 40 -13.46 -3.06 -6.64
CA THR A 40 -14.87 -3.26 -6.95
C THR A 40 -15.72 -3.04 -5.70
N GLU A 41 -17.02 -2.78 -5.88
CA GLU A 41 -17.95 -2.63 -4.75
C GLU A 41 -17.99 -3.88 -3.87
N ALA A 42 -17.88 -5.08 -4.46
CA ALA A 42 -17.83 -6.34 -3.72
C ALA A 42 -16.57 -6.44 -2.85
N GLU A 43 -15.40 -6.12 -3.40
CA GLU A 43 -14.13 -6.11 -2.67
C GLU A 43 -14.14 -5.11 -1.50
N LEU A 44 -14.74 -3.94 -1.69
CA LEU A 44 -14.89 -2.94 -0.64
C LEU A 44 -15.89 -3.38 0.42
N ALA A 45 -17.01 -4.00 0.03
CA ALA A 45 -18.00 -4.53 0.95
C ALA A 45 -17.40 -5.64 1.82
N ASP A 46 -16.63 -6.55 1.21
CA ASP A 46 -15.94 -7.63 1.92
C ASP A 46 -14.87 -7.06 2.89
N LEU A 47 -14.12 -6.04 2.47
CA LEU A 47 -13.14 -5.38 3.34
C LEU A 47 -13.81 -4.77 4.59
N VAL A 48 -14.96 -4.11 4.41
CA VAL A 48 -15.75 -3.55 5.52
C VAL A 48 -16.35 -4.66 6.39
N ALA A 49 -16.85 -5.74 5.78
CA ALA A 49 -17.45 -6.86 6.51
C ALA A 49 -16.42 -7.62 7.35
N THR A 50 -15.20 -7.80 6.84
CA THR A 50 -14.11 -8.51 7.54
C THR A 50 -13.61 -7.71 8.75
N HIS A 51 -13.43 -6.41 8.60
CA HIS A 51 -12.69 -5.61 9.59
C HIS A 51 -13.57 -4.70 10.44
N GLY A 52 -14.78 -4.37 10.00
CA GLY A 52 -15.74 -3.57 10.79
C GLY A 52 -15.12 -2.28 11.34
N ASP A 53 -15.21 -2.11 12.65
CA ASP A 53 -14.69 -0.94 13.37
C ASP A 53 -13.15 -0.89 13.41
N ASP A 54 -12.46 -1.99 13.12
CA ASP A 54 -10.99 -2.04 13.07
C ASP A 54 -10.44 -1.48 11.74
N LEU A 55 -11.29 -1.23 10.73
CA LEU A 55 -10.86 -0.78 9.40
C LEU A 55 -10.33 0.67 9.41
N PRO A 56 -9.06 0.92 9.02
CA PRO A 56 -8.54 2.27 8.85
C PRO A 56 -9.29 3.02 7.74
N TYR A 57 -9.76 4.23 8.05
CA TYR A 57 -10.53 5.04 7.10
C TYR A 57 -9.70 5.43 5.88
N ASP A 58 -8.40 5.67 6.07
CA ASP A 58 -7.50 6.01 4.97
C ASP A 58 -7.23 4.81 4.06
N LEU A 59 -7.22 3.58 4.60
CA LEU A 59 -7.08 2.37 3.80
C LEU A 59 -8.34 2.11 2.96
N LEU A 60 -9.53 2.34 3.52
CA LEU A 60 -10.78 2.28 2.76
C LEU A 60 -10.81 3.34 1.65
N ALA A 61 -10.44 4.59 1.98
CA ALA A 61 -10.36 5.67 0.99
C ALA A 61 -9.34 5.37 -0.12
N PHE A 62 -8.20 4.77 0.24
CA PHE A 62 -7.22 4.28 -0.73
C PHE A 62 -7.85 3.26 -1.69
N HIS A 63 -8.51 2.22 -1.17
CA HIS A 63 -9.10 1.17 -2.00
C HIS A 63 -10.26 1.62 -2.88
N GLN A 64 -10.96 2.69 -2.50
CA GLN A 64 -11.95 3.35 -3.36
C GLN A 64 -11.34 3.98 -4.62
N ALA A 65 -10.03 4.25 -4.65
CA ALA A 65 -9.33 4.83 -5.79
C ALA A 65 -8.34 3.85 -6.45
N ILE A 66 -7.71 2.99 -5.66
CA ILE A 66 -6.59 2.12 -6.03
C ILE A 66 -6.75 0.77 -5.31
N ALA A 67 -6.99 -0.29 -6.06
CA ALA A 67 -7.17 -1.63 -5.55
C ALA A 67 -5.83 -2.23 -5.13
N GLU A 68 -4.77 -1.99 -5.88
CA GLU A 68 -3.49 -2.68 -5.73
C GLU A 68 -2.34 -1.81 -6.23
N VAL A 69 -1.18 -1.93 -5.58
CA VAL A 69 0.10 -1.40 -6.04
C VAL A 69 1.12 -2.54 -6.04
N ARG A 70 1.85 -2.71 -7.13
CA ARG A 70 2.92 -3.71 -7.28
C ARG A 70 4.13 -3.02 -7.88
N LEU A 71 5.23 -2.97 -7.14
CA LEU A 71 6.45 -2.25 -7.53
C LEU A 71 7.69 -3.13 -7.33
N PRO A 72 7.76 -4.34 -7.93
CA PRO A 72 8.72 -5.38 -7.58
C PRO A 72 10.20 -4.98 -7.75
N ALA A 73 10.50 -4.04 -8.65
CA ALA A 73 11.87 -3.60 -8.87
C ALA A 73 12.20 -2.24 -8.23
N VAL A 74 11.23 -1.52 -7.65
CA VAL A 74 11.53 -0.24 -6.99
C VAL A 74 12.23 -0.54 -5.67
N THR A 75 13.54 -0.31 -5.62
CA THR A 75 14.45 -0.68 -4.50
C THR A 75 14.37 -2.16 -4.12
N HIS A 76 13.65 -2.49 -3.06
CA HIS A 76 13.46 -3.82 -2.48
C HIS A 76 12.17 -4.49 -2.96
N GLY A 77 11.30 -3.72 -3.62
CA GLY A 77 9.95 -4.11 -3.97
C GLY A 77 8.93 -3.54 -3.01
N TYR A 78 7.77 -3.10 -3.51
CA TYR A 78 6.66 -2.66 -2.67
C TYR A 78 5.33 -3.18 -3.20
N TRP A 79 4.50 -3.68 -2.30
CA TRP A 79 3.15 -4.14 -2.60
C TRP A 79 2.15 -3.52 -1.65
N ILE A 80 1.05 -3.01 -2.19
CA ILE A 80 -0.19 -2.79 -1.46
C ILE A 80 -1.17 -3.81 -2.01
N HIS A 81 -1.62 -4.72 -1.15
CA HIS A 81 -2.41 -5.86 -1.55
C HIS A 81 -3.82 -5.45 -1.97
N ARG A 82 -4.40 -6.24 -2.87
CA ARG A 82 -5.79 -6.09 -3.25
C ARG A 82 -6.71 -6.57 -2.11
N PRO A 83 -7.82 -5.87 -1.80
CA PRO A 83 -8.81 -6.38 -0.85
C PRO A 83 -9.35 -7.74 -1.30
N PRO A 84 -9.91 -8.56 -0.38
CA PRO A 84 -10.51 -8.15 0.90
C PRO A 84 -9.62 -8.22 2.17
N HIS A 85 -8.30 -8.42 2.07
CA HIS A 85 -7.40 -8.58 3.24
C HIS A 85 -7.99 -9.59 4.24
N THR A 86 -8.10 -10.86 3.83
CA THR A 86 -8.88 -11.90 4.53
C THR A 86 -8.36 -12.28 5.91
N ASP A 87 -7.15 -11.85 6.27
CA ASP A 87 -6.57 -12.15 7.56
C ASP A 87 -7.22 -11.29 8.64
N PRO A 88 -7.54 -11.86 9.82
CA PRO A 88 -8.04 -11.07 10.94
C PRO A 88 -7.00 -10.02 11.37
N PRO A 89 -7.42 -8.90 12.00
CA PRO A 89 -6.48 -7.93 12.53
C PRO A 89 -5.46 -8.59 13.46
N HIS A 90 -4.18 -8.32 13.22
CA HIS A 90 -3.07 -8.79 14.05
C HIS A 90 -3.04 -8.00 15.35
N THR A 91 -2.75 -8.67 16.47
CA THR A 91 -2.61 -7.99 17.77
C THR A 91 -1.14 -7.89 18.12
N LEU A 92 -0.64 -6.65 18.20
CA LEU A 92 0.74 -6.37 18.60
C LEU A 92 0.95 -6.69 20.10
N SER A 93 2.20 -6.82 20.49
CA SER A 93 2.63 -7.08 21.88
C SER A 93 2.14 -6.01 22.88
N ASP A 94 1.91 -4.79 22.41
CA ASP A 94 1.34 -3.67 23.20
C ASP A 94 -0.19 -3.64 23.22
N GLY A 95 -0.85 -4.64 22.62
CA GLY A 95 -2.30 -4.79 22.58
C GLY A 95 -3.02 -4.02 21.46
N ARG A 96 -2.30 -3.24 20.63
CA ARG A 96 -2.91 -2.58 19.47
C ARG A 96 -3.29 -3.60 18.41
N ARG A 97 -4.47 -3.43 17.81
CA ARG A 97 -4.93 -4.20 16.65
C ARG A 97 -4.52 -3.48 15.37
N VAL A 98 -3.95 -4.21 14.43
CA VAL A 98 -3.46 -3.67 13.16
C VAL A 98 -3.93 -4.51 11.98
N ILE A 99 -4.18 -3.86 10.86
CA ILE A 99 -4.47 -4.50 9.58
C ILE A 99 -3.23 -4.41 8.71
N VAL A 100 -2.71 -5.56 8.30
CA VAL A 100 -1.65 -5.65 7.29
C VAL A 100 -2.26 -5.35 5.92
N PHE A 101 -1.70 -4.38 5.22
CA PHE A 101 -2.20 -3.96 3.90
C PHE A 101 -1.16 -4.12 2.78
N GLY A 102 0.10 -4.35 3.12
CA GLY A 102 1.19 -4.37 2.15
C GLY A 102 2.45 -5.05 2.64
N SER A 103 3.43 -5.16 1.74
CA SER A 103 4.73 -5.76 2.03
C SER A 103 5.86 -5.12 1.21
N ASP A 104 7.10 -5.32 1.66
CA ASP A 104 8.31 -4.78 1.02
C ASP A 104 9.11 -5.81 0.19
N GLY A 105 8.51 -6.97 -0.11
CA GLY A 105 9.14 -8.05 -0.89
C GLY A 105 10.25 -8.83 -0.19
N ASN A 106 10.75 -8.34 0.95
CA ASN A 106 11.83 -8.94 1.73
C ASN A 106 11.36 -9.48 3.09
N GLY A 107 10.06 -9.73 3.22
CA GLY A 107 9.43 -10.26 4.44
C GLY A 107 8.93 -9.19 5.42
N GLY A 108 9.17 -7.90 5.16
CA GLY A 108 8.58 -6.82 5.92
C GLY A 108 7.12 -6.60 5.53
N LEU A 109 6.26 -6.43 6.54
CA LEU A 109 4.83 -6.14 6.34
C LEU A 109 4.53 -4.69 6.73
N PHE A 110 3.60 -4.06 6.03
CA PHE A 110 3.07 -2.75 6.36
C PHE A 110 1.67 -2.86 6.95
N ALA A 111 1.42 -2.16 8.04
CA ALA A 111 0.17 -2.24 8.76
C ALA A 111 -0.32 -0.87 9.25
N LEU A 112 -1.63 -0.78 9.49
CA LEU A 112 -2.31 0.41 10.02
C LEU A 112 -3.20 0.02 11.20
N THR A 113 -3.33 0.92 12.17
CA THR A 113 -4.38 0.81 13.20
C THR A 113 -5.67 1.46 12.72
N ALA A 114 -6.80 1.07 13.32
CA ALA A 114 -8.11 1.68 13.09
C ALA A 114 -8.09 3.21 13.25
N GLY A 115 -8.99 3.90 12.52
CA GLY A 115 -9.11 5.37 12.51
C GLY A 115 -8.51 6.05 11.27
N SER A 116 -8.33 7.36 11.34
CA SER A 116 -7.73 8.18 10.26
C SER A 116 -6.46 8.89 10.73
N GLY A 117 -5.52 9.11 9.80
CA GLY A 117 -4.25 9.76 10.08
C GLY A 117 -3.35 8.93 11.00
N THR A 118 -3.52 7.60 10.98
CA THR A 118 -2.71 6.70 11.80
C THR A 118 -1.39 6.40 11.10
N PRO A 119 -0.28 6.26 11.85
CA PRO A 119 1.02 5.94 11.27
C PRO A 119 1.00 4.61 10.52
N VAL A 120 1.68 4.57 9.37
CA VAL A 120 2.02 3.30 8.74
C VAL A 120 3.13 2.67 9.56
N LEU A 121 2.85 1.47 10.06
CA LEU A 121 3.81 0.66 10.80
C LEU A 121 4.49 -0.30 9.82
N ARG A 122 5.80 -0.51 10.00
CA ARG A 122 6.52 -1.63 9.42
C ARG A 122 6.71 -2.68 10.51
N LEU A 123 6.26 -3.89 10.22
CA LEU A 123 6.40 -5.04 11.10
C LEU A 123 7.66 -5.81 10.68
N SER A 124 8.54 -6.07 11.64
CA SER A 124 9.63 -7.05 11.54
C SER A 124 9.31 -8.19 12.48
N ASP A 125 9.36 -9.44 11.99
CA ASP A 125 9.13 -10.67 12.75
C ASP A 125 8.08 -10.54 13.86
N GLU A 126 6.79 -10.66 13.51
CA GLU A 126 5.53 -10.76 14.30
C GLU A 126 5.30 -9.92 15.59
N GLU A 127 6.32 -9.35 16.22
CA GLU A 127 6.30 -8.83 17.59
C GLU A 127 6.74 -7.35 17.70
N GLU A 128 7.54 -6.86 16.75
CA GLU A 128 8.02 -5.46 16.74
C GLU A 128 7.44 -4.66 15.58
N ALA A 129 6.77 -3.55 15.93
CA ALA A 129 6.22 -2.58 14.99
C ALA A 129 6.93 -1.24 15.14
N VAL A 130 7.57 -0.77 14.07
CA VAL A 130 8.19 0.55 14.01
C VAL A 130 7.36 1.49 13.15
N VAL A 131 7.27 2.76 13.54
CA VAL A 131 6.67 3.78 12.69
C VAL A 131 7.54 3.94 11.44
N PHE A 132 6.93 3.75 10.27
CA PHE A 132 7.59 3.90 8.97
C PHE A 132 7.31 5.26 8.36
N THR A 133 6.04 5.70 8.37
CA THR A 133 5.63 7.07 8.00
C THR A 133 4.53 7.57 8.94
N ALA A 134 4.30 8.88 8.99
CA ALA A 134 3.32 9.48 9.89
C ALA A 134 1.87 9.11 9.52
N ASP A 135 1.61 8.84 8.24
CA ASP A 135 0.33 8.34 7.73
C ASP A 135 0.47 7.64 6.37
N LEU A 136 -0.67 7.15 5.84
CA LEU A 136 -0.74 6.48 4.53
C LEU A 136 -0.46 7.44 3.36
N GLN A 137 -0.80 8.72 3.48
CA GLN A 137 -0.53 9.69 2.43
C GLN A 137 0.98 9.95 2.28
N GLU A 138 1.69 10.03 3.40
CA GLU A 138 3.15 10.15 3.44
C GLU A 138 3.83 8.87 2.92
N PHE A 139 3.28 7.69 3.23
CA PHE A 139 3.75 6.42 2.65
C PHE A 139 3.65 6.40 1.13
N LEU A 140 2.50 6.80 0.58
CA LEU A 140 2.30 6.88 -0.87
C LEU A 140 3.23 7.92 -1.51
N SER A 141 3.42 9.06 -0.85
CA SER A 141 4.38 10.09 -1.29
C SER A 141 5.82 9.57 -1.27
N PHE A 142 6.16 8.71 -0.31
CA PHE A 142 7.45 8.02 -0.28
C PHE A 142 7.60 7.08 -1.48
N LEU A 143 6.61 6.24 -1.78
CA LEU A 143 6.66 5.33 -2.95
C LEU A 143 6.81 6.08 -4.27
N GLU A 144 6.16 7.23 -4.41
CA GLU A 144 6.28 8.09 -5.59
C GLU A 144 7.70 8.63 -5.76
N ARG A 145 8.33 9.11 -4.67
CA ARG A 145 9.73 9.57 -4.70
C ARG A 145 10.68 8.44 -5.05
N GLU A 146 10.51 7.26 -4.47
CA GLU A 146 11.35 6.09 -4.76
C GLU A 146 11.21 5.67 -6.23
N THR A 147 10.00 5.68 -6.76
CA THR A 147 9.74 5.35 -8.17
C THR A 147 10.35 6.39 -9.11
N ALA A 148 10.27 7.67 -8.76
CA ALA A 148 10.86 8.75 -9.55
C ALA A 148 12.40 8.75 -9.53
N ALA A 149 13.01 8.40 -8.39
CA ALA A 149 14.47 8.31 -8.24
C ALA A 149 15.08 7.07 -8.92
N PHE A 150 14.26 6.04 -9.15
CA PHE A 150 14.69 4.79 -9.77
C PHE A 150 14.85 4.86 -11.30
N GLY A 151 14.32 5.92 -11.95
CA GLY A 151 14.36 6.13 -13.41
C GLY A 151 15.00 7.45 -13.80
#